data_AF-A0A7V9SJA6-F1
#
_entry.id   AF-A0A7V9SJA6-F1
#
_cell.length_a   1.000
_cell.length_b   1.000
_cell.length_c   1.000
_cell.angle_alpha   90.00
_cell.angle_beta   90.00
_cell.angle_gamma   90.00
#
_symmetry.space_group_name_H-M   'P 1'
#
loop_
_entity.id
_entity.type
_entity.pdbx_description
1 polymer ?
#
loop_
_entity_poly.entity_id
_entity_poly.type
_entity_poly.pdbx_seq_one_letter_code
_entity_poly.pdbx_strand_id
1 'polypeptide(L)'
;MSTGTDFVHLHLHSEYSLLDGACRIEELLDRAVQLNMPAMAITEHGNMFSSVVFHDAARKRGINPILGCEVYVAPGDRRTKSGTPGETANHLVLLAETKEGYHNLIKLVSAGYTEGFYYKPRIDKDLLARHASGLIGLSSCLKGEVATGIRTEQGHKALQAAAAYRDILGPGNFFLEMQYQGIDEQQVVNVGLQPIASDLGLDLVVTNDVHYLQNSDFKPHDILLCIGTGKTVNDKERLKYHGDQFYLKTAAEMAVVFKDFPQALANSVRIAERCNVDL
;
A
#
# COMPACT_ATOMS: atom_id res chain seq x y z
N MET A 1 25.77 10.39 -3.45
CA MET A 1 26.11 9.06 -3.99
C MET A 1 25.36 8.06 -3.14
N SER A 2 24.34 7.42 -3.70
CA SER A 2 23.52 6.41 -3.03
C SER A 2 24.44 5.26 -2.59
N THR A 3 24.53 5.02 -1.29
CA THR A 3 25.06 3.76 -0.77
C THR A 3 24.06 2.69 -1.17
N GLY A 4 24.50 1.56 -1.76
CA GLY A 4 23.64 0.57 -2.44
C GLY A 4 22.62 -0.20 -1.56
N THR A 5 22.07 0.43 -0.53
CA THR A 5 21.07 -0.06 0.42
C THR A 5 19.92 0.93 0.60
N ASP A 6 19.73 1.92 -0.27
CA ASP A 6 18.67 2.92 -0.11
C ASP A 6 17.28 2.32 -0.39
N PHE A 7 16.32 2.62 0.49
CA PHE A 7 14.95 2.13 0.42
C PHE A 7 14.00 3.12 1.11
N VAL A 8 12.79 3.27 0.57
CA VAL A 8 11.72 4.11 1.12
C VAL A 8 10.45 3.27 1.29
N HIS A 9 9.81 3.38 2.46
CA HIS A 9 8.50 2.75 2.67
C HIS A 9 7.41 3.51 1.90
N LEU A 10 6.76 2.81 0.97
CA LEU A 10 5.67 3.35 0.13
C LEU A 10 4.28 2.77 0.47
N HIS A 11 4.22 1.80 1.39
CA HIS A 11 2.98 1.16 1.84
C HIS A 11 3.06 1.01 3.37
N LEU A 12 2.34 1.88 4.07
CA LEU A 12 2.43 2.04 5.51
C LEU A 12 1.12 2.62 6.07
N HIS A 13 0.69 2.05 7.19
CA HIS A 13 -0.54 2.38 7.91
C HIS A 13 -0.19 3.00 9.26
N SER A 14 -0.79 4.17 9.54
CA SER A 14 -0.63 4.85 10.83
C SER A 14 -1.83 4.58 11.74
N GLU A 15 -1.90 5.24 12.90
CA GLU A 15 -3.07 5.19 13.79
C GLU A 15 -4.39 5.64 13.11
N TYR A 16 -4.33 6.24 11.91
CA TYR A 16 -5.50 6.63 11.12
C TYR A 16 -6.05 5.51 10.22
N SER A 17 -5.36 4.38 10.10
CA SER A 17 -5.97 3.10 9.70
C SER A 17 -6.68 2.50 10.91
N LEU A 18 -7.84 3.08 11.24
CA LEU A 18 -8.50 3.00 12.55
C LEU A 18 -8.75 1.59 13.11
N LEU A 19 -8.71 0.54 12.28
CA LEU A 19 -9.01 -0.83 12.70
C LEU A 19 -7.76 -1.67 12.99
N ASP A 20 -6.61 -1.34 12.41
CA ASP A 20 -5.43 -2.20 12.44
C ASP A 20 -4.08 -1.47 12.33
N GLY A 21 -4.03 -0.16 12.12
CA GLY A 21 -2.79 0.61 12.16
C GLY A 21 -2.41 1.00 13.59
N ALA A 22 -1.14 0.79 13.94
CA ALA A 22 -0.58 1.06 15.27
C ALA A 22 0.66 1.97 15.25
N CYS A 23 1.12 2.41 14.08
CA CYS A 23 2.22 3.37 13.98
C CYS A 23 1.73 4.78 14.30
N ARG A 24 2.15 5.36 15.43
CA ARG A 24 1.89 6.77 15.74
C ARG A 24 2.74 7.69 14.86
N ILE A 25 2.13 8.66 14.18
CA ILE A 25 2.83 9.54 13.21
C ILE A 25 4.11 10.17 13.78
N GLU A 26 4.07 10.74 14.98
CA GLU A 26 5.24 11.41 15.57
C GLU A 26 6.38 10.41 15.87
N GLU A 27 6.06 9.26 16.49
CA GLU A 27 7.03 8.20 16.82
C GLU A 27 7.60 7.55 15.55
N LEU A 28 6.75 7.37 14.53
CA LEU A 28 7.11 6.86 13.22
C LEU A 28 8.14 7.77 12.53
N LEU A 29 7.89 9.07 12.52
CA LEU A 29 8.79 10.04 11.89
C LEU A 29 10.08 10.22 12.68
N ASP A 30 10.04 10.20 14.02
CA ASP A 30 11.26 10.19 14.85
C ASP A 30 12.14 8.97 14.54
N ARG A 31 11.51 7.80 14.34
CA ARG A 31 12.23 6.59 13.93
C ARG A 31 12.78 6.71 12.51
N ALA A 32 12.03 7.29 11.57
CA ALA A 32 12.49 7.52 10.21
C ALA A 32 13.75 8.41 10.17
N VAL A 33 13.81 9.47 11.01
CA VAL A 33 15.01 10.30 11.18
C VAL A 33 16.18 9.47 11.71
N GLN A 34 15.99 8.65 12.74
CA GLN A 34 17.03 7.77 13.28
C GLN A 34 17.58 6.78 12.24
N LEU A 35 16.74 6.35 11.31
CA LEU A 35 17.08 5.44 10.22
C LEU A 35 17.62 6.16 8.97
N ASN A 36 17.74 7.49 9.01
CA ASN A 36 18.14 8.33 7.87
C ASN A 36 17.26 8.11 6.62
N MET A 37 15.96 7.87 6.81
CA MET A 37 15.02 7.73 5.70
C MET A 37 14.69 9.11 5.13
N PRO A 38 14.96 9.37 3.83
CA PRO A 38 14.76 10.70 3.25
C PRO A 38 13.29 11.01 2.92
N ALA A 39 12.47 9.97 2.80
CA ALA A 39 11.06 10.06 2.42
C ALA A 39 10.27 8.93 3.07
N MET A 40 8.95 9.10 3.15
CA MET A 40 8.03 8.06 3.63
C MET A 40 6.64 8.31 3.08
N ALA A 41 5.92 7.24 2.72
CA ALA A 41 4.50 7.31 2.42
C ALA A 41 3.65 6.92 3.63
N ILE A 42 2.45 7.49 3.68
CA ILE A 42 1.33 6.95 4.42
C ILE A 42 0.22 6.60 3.43
N THR A 43 -0.34 5.41 3.57
CA THR A 43 -1.33 4.82 2.66
C THR A 43 -2.46 4.18 3.45
N GLU A 44 -3.22 4.99 4.20
CA GLU A 44 -4.27 4.47 5.09
C GLU A 44 -5.33 3.67 4.34
N HIS A 45 -6.00 2.76 5.06
CA HIS A 45 -7.12 2.00 4.52
C HIS A 45 -8.31 2.88 4.15
N GLY A 46 -8.46 3.13 2.85
CA GLY A 46 -9.62 3.79 2.24
C GLY A 46 -9.90 5.21 2.76
N ASN A 47 -8.92 5.87 3.35
CA ASN A 47 -9.07 7.22 3.89
C ASN A 47 -7.78 8.06 3.75
N MET A 48 -7.88 9.36 4.03
CA MET A 48 -6.77 10.33 4.01
C MET A 48 -6.71 11.16 5.29
N PHE A 49 -7.22 10.64 6.41
CA PHE A 49 -7.42 11.41 7.64
C PHE A 49 -6.11 11.95 8.22
N SER A 50 -5.01 11.21 8.05
CA SER A 50 -3.66 11.58 8.51
C SER A 50 -2.95 12.59 7.60
N SER A 51 -3.44 12.87 6.38
CA SER A 51 -2.63 13.52 5.33
C SER A 51 -1.99 14.85 5.74
N VAL A 52 -2.76 15.77 6.32
CA VAL A 52 -2.24 17.10 6.72
C VAL A 52 -1.30 17.00 7.91
N VAL A 53 -1.68 16.22 8.93
CA VAL A 53 -0.87 16.05 10.15
C VAL A 53 0.47 15.38 9.81
N PHE A 54 0.45 14.33 8.99
CA PHE A 54 1.64 13.65 8.50
C PHE A 54 2.53 14.57 7.66
N HIS A 55 1.95 15.29 6.70
CA HIS A 55 2.68 16.22 5.84
C HIS A 55 3.49 17.22 6.67
N ASP A 56 2.83 17.91 7.60
CA ASP A 56 3.45 18.96 8.39
C ASP A 56 4.48 18.40 9.37
N ALA A 57 4.19 17.26 10.00
CA ALA A 57 5.11 16.61 10.93
C ALA A 57 6.37 16.08 10.23
N ALA A 58 6.23 15.53 9.01
CA ALA A 58 7.34 15.03 8.22
C ALA A 58 8.25 16.15 7.72
N ARG A 59 7.66 17.22 7.17
CA ARG A 59 8.39 18.40 6.69
C ARG A 59 9.22 19.05 7.80
N LYS A 60 8.68 19.18 9.01
CA LYS A 60 9.42 19.68 10.19
C LYS A 60 10.67 18.86 10.53
N ARG A 61 10.69 17.58 10.17
CA ARG A 61 11.81 16.65 10.38
C ARG A 61 12.72 16.49 9.15
N GLY A 62 12.48 17.25 8.08
CA GLY A 62 13.25 17.14 6.84
C GLY A 62 12.99 15.86 6.06
N ILE A 63 11.88 15.16 6.32
CA ILE A 63 11.45 13.98 5.57
C ILE A 63 10.50 14.42 4.46
N ASN A 64 10.66 13.90 3.25
CA ASN A 64 9.69 14.12 2.16
C ASN A 64 8.42 13.29 2.41
N PRO A 65 7.25 13.93 2.70
CA PRO A 65 6.01 13.20 2.87
C PRO A 65 5.43 12.77 1.51
N ILE A 66 5.09 11.50 1.38
CA ILE A 66 4.36 10.97 0.22
C ILE A 66 2.92 10.70 0.67
N LEU A 67 1.99 11.48 0.14
CA LEU A 67 0.58 11.35 0.49
C LEU A 67 -0.07 10.28 -0.39
N GLY A 68 -0.57 9.22 0.23
CA GLY A 68 -1.21 8.12 -0.47
C GLY A 68 -2.45 7.60 0.24
N CYS A 69 -3.03 6.54 -0.33
CA CYS A 69 -4.16 5.82 0.23
C CYS A 69 -4.15 4.39 -0.32
N GLU A 70 -4.38 3.40 0.54
CA GLU A 70 -4.73 2.06 0.09
C GLU A 70 -6.24 2.01 -0.14
N VAL A 71 -6.65 2.21 -1.40
CA VAL A 71 -8.07 2.27 -1.77
C VAL A 71 -8.65 0.88 -1.96
N TYR A 72 -9.95 0.76 -1.73
CA TYR A 72 -10.72 -0.45 -2.04
C TYR A 72 -11.30 -0.32 -3.45
N VAL A 73 -10.96 -1.22 -4.36
CA VAL A 73 -11.47 -1.25 -5.74
C VAL A 73 -12.54 -2.34 -5.85
N ALA A 74 -13.75 -1.97 -6.23
CA ALA A 74 -14.82 -2.94 -6.48
C ALA A 74 -14.49 -3.80 -7.72
N PRO A 75 -14.87 -5.09 -7.74
CA PRO A 75 -14.67 -5.96 -8.91
C PRO A 75 -15.41 -5.51 -10.18
N GLY A 76 -16.38 -4.59 -10.03
CA GLY A 76 -17.17 -4.00 -11.09
C GLY A 76 -17.65 -2.62 -10.67
N ASP A 77 -18.92 -2.29 -10.92
CA ASP A 77 -19.49 -1.00 -10.50
C ASP A 77 -19.45 -0.82 -8.97
N ARG A 78 -18.87 0.29 -8.50
CA ARG A 78 -18.74 0.63 -7.07
C ARG A 78 -20.08 0.71 -6.33
N ARG A 79 -21.18 0.96 -7.04
CA ARG A 79 -22.54 1.10 -6.49
C ARG A 79 -23.21 -0.26 -6.25
N THR A 80 -22.67 -1.34 -6.82
CA THR A 80 -23.22 -2.69 -6.66
C THR A 80 -22.97 -3.20 -5.24
N LYS A 81 -24.04 -3.58 -4.54
CA LYS A 81 -24.01 -4.12 -3.16
C LYS A 81 -24.36 -5.61 -3.16
N SER A 82 -23.48 -6.42 -3.74
CA SER A 82 -23.61 -7.88 -3.80
C SER A 82 -22.24 -8.54 -3.62
N GLY A 83 -22.25 -9.84 -3.31
CA GLY A 83 -21.05 -10.65 -3.14
C GLY A 83 -20.78 -11.03 -1.68
N THR A 84 -19.76 -11.86 -1.48
CA THR A 84 -19.36 -12.36 -0.17
C THR A 84 -18.56 -11.29 0.59
N PRO A 85 -18.86 -11.01 1.88
CA PRO A 85 -18.00 -10.16 2.71
C PRO A 85 -16.53 -10.62 2.63
N GLY A 86 -15.61 -9.70 2.36
CA GLY A 86 -14.19 -10.00 2.13
C GLY A 86 -13.79 -10.18 0.67
N GLU A 87 -14.73 -10.40 -0.24
CA GLU A 87 -14.51 -10.52 -1.70
C GLU A 87 -15.14 -9.37 -2.50
N THR A 88 -15.69 -8.37 -1.80
CA THR A 88 -16.40 -7.24 -2.40
C THR A 88 -15.50 -6.10 -2.86
N ALA A 89 -14.19 -6.21 -2.60
CA ALA A 89 -13.17 -5.26 -3.03
C ALA A 89 -11.78 -5.89 -3.04
N ASN A 90 -10.92 -5.40 -3.93
CA ASN A 90 -9.48 -5.60 -3.90
C ASN A 90 -8.78 -4.35 -3.39
N HIS A 91 -7.56 -4.50 -2.90
CA HIS A 91 -6.74 -3.36 -2.49
C HIS A 91 -5.93 -2.81 -3.68
N LEU A 92 -5.66 -1.50 -3.65
CA LEU A 92 -4.76 -0.81 -4.59
C LEU A 92 -4.10 0.34 -3.85
N VAL A 93 -2.78 0.46 -3.89
CA VAL A 93 -2.09 1.62 -3.33
C VAL A 93 -2.04 2.72 -4.39
N LEU A 94 -2.46 3.92 -4.02
CA LEU A 94 -2.33 5.12 -4.84
C LEU A 94 -1.50 6.17 -4.09
N LEU A 95 -0.50 6.73 -4.77
CA LEU A 95 0.37 7.78 -4.27
C LEU A 95 0.16 9.04 -5.10
N ALA A 96 0.03 10.19 -4.45
CA ALA A 96 -0.02 11.47 -5.12
C ALA A 96 1.39 11.89 -5.55
N GLU A 97 1.68 11.79 -6.85
CA GLU A 97 2.93 12.27 -7.44
C GLU A 97 2.97 13.81 -7.45
N THR A 98 1.81 14.41 -7.77
CA THR A 98 1.66 15.87 -7.95
C THR A 98 0.50 16.41 -7.13
N LYS A 99 0.39 17.75 -7.04
CA LYS A 99 -0.77 18.41 -6.42
C LYS A 99 -2.10 18.07 -7.11
N GLU A 100 -2.10 17.89 -8.43
CA GLU A 100 -3.28 17.39 -9.15
C GLU A 100 -3.63 15.98 -8.70
N GLY A 101 -2.62 15.11 -8.59
CA GLY A 101 -2.76 13.77 -8.02
C GLY A 101 -3.38 13.78 -6.63
N TYR A 102 -2.91 14.65 -5.75
CA TYR A 102 -3.47 14.81 -4.41
C TYR A 102 -4.97 15.19 -4.45
N HIS A 103 -5.36 16.15 -5.28
CA HIS A 103 -6.77 16.51 -5.45
C HIS A 103 -7.60 15.39 -6.06
N ASN A 104 -7.04 14.62 -6.99
CA ASN A 104 -7.70 13.46 -7.56
C ASN A 104 -7.86 12.33 -6.53
N LEU A 105 -6.86 12.11 -5.67
CA LEU A 105 -6.95 11.14 -4.57
C LEU A 105 -8.05 11.53 -3.58
N ILE A 106 -8.18 12.81 -3.23
CA ILE A 106 -9.29 13.33 -2.41
C ILE A 106 -10.65 12.99 -3.04
N LYS A 107 -10.81 13.21 -4.36
CA LYS A 107 -12.06 12.92 -5.07
C LYS A 107 -12.38 11.42 -5.05
N LEU A 108 -11.38 10.57 -5.30
CA LEU A 108 -11.52 9.11 -5.27
C LEU A 108 -11.98 8.62 -3.90
N VAL A 109 -11.29 9.04 -2.83
CA VAL A 109 -11.61 8.64 -1.45
C VAL A 109 -12.99 9.18 -1.05
N SER A 110 -13.31 10.43 -1.38
CA SER A 110 -14.61 11.03 -1.10
C SER A 110 -15.77 10.29 -1.80
N ALA A 111 -15.59 9.94 -3.07
CA ALA A 111 -16.58 9.15 -3.82
C ALA A 111 -16.70 7.71 -3.29
N GLY A 112 -15.62 7.13 -2.78
CA GLY A 112 -15.66 5.85 -2.08
C GLY A 112 -16.62 5.85 -0.89
N TYR A 113 -16.62 6.93 -0.10
CA TYR A 113 -17.55 7.10 1.03
C TYR A 113 -18.97 7.51 0.61
N THR A 114 -19.11 8.41 -0.36
CA THR A 114 -20.41 9.01 -0.71
C THR A 114 -21.22 8.21 -1.72
N GLU A 115 -20.56 7.44 -2.59
CA GLU A 115 -21.20 6.70 -3.68
C GLU A 115 -20.97 5.19 -3.61
N GLY A 116 -19.75 4.77 -3.26
CA GLY A 116 -19.31 3.37 -3.36
C GLY A 116 -19.34 2.57 -2.05
N PHE A 117 -19.84 3.16 -0.97
CA PHE A 117 -19.78 2.55 0.34
C PHE A 117 -20.69 1.31 0.42
N TYR A 118 -20.07 0.18 0.77
CA TYR A 118 -20.76 -1.06 1.12
C TYR A 118 -20.29 -1.56 2.49
N TYR A 119 -19.29 -2.44 2.54
CA TYR A 119 -18.56 -2.77 3.77
C TYR A 119 -17.35 -1.86 4.01
N LYS A 120 -16.82 -1.31 2.91
CA LYS A 120 -15.68 -0.40 2.84
C LYS A 120 -16.00 0.72 1.84
N PRO A 121 -15.33 1.89 1.90
CA PRO A 121 -15.47 2.94 0.90
C PRO A 121 -14.77 2.52 -0.40
N ARG A 122 -15.52 2.08 -1.41
CA ARG A 122 -14.95 1.49 -2.64
C ARG A 122 -15.00 2.45 -3.82
N ILE A 123 -13.94 2.47 -4.62
CA ILE A 123 -13.94 3.05 -5.97
C ILE A 123 -14.16 1.95 -7.01
N ASP A 124 -14.19 2.32 -8.29
CA ASP A 124 -14.09 1.38 -9.41
C ASP A 124 -13.09 1.90 -10.45
N LYS A 125 -12.75 1.06 -11.43
CA LYS A 125 -11.78 1.39 -12.48
C LYS A 125 -12.24 2.55 -13.38
N ASP A 126 -13.55 2.74 -13.56
CA ASP A 126 -14.11 3.88 -14.31
C ASP A 126 -13.85 5.20 -13.59
N LEU A 127 -14.14 5.25 -12.28
CA LEU A 127 -13.86 6.42 -11.47
C LEU A 127 -12.35 6.68 -11.38
N LEU A 128 -11.54 5.63 -11.24
CA LEU A 128 -10.08 5.74 -11.26
C LEU A 128 -9.60 6.37 -12.58
N ALA A 129 -10.09 5.90 -13.74
CA ALA A 129 -9.74 6.46 -15.04
C ALA A 129 -10.07 7.96 -15.17
N ARG A 130 -11.17 8.42 -14.56
CA ARG A 130 -11.55 9.84 -14.54
C ARG A 130 -10.67 10.73 -13.64
N HIS A 131 -9.93 10.12 -12.71
CA HIS A 131 -9.11 10.81 -11.71
C HIS A 131 -7.69 10.22 -11.60
N ALA A 132 -7.13 9.70 -12.70
CA ALA A 132 -5.81 9.04 -12.68
C ALA A 132 -4.62 10.01 -12.77
N SER A 133 -4.84 11.21 -13.33
CA SER A 133 -3.77 12.20 -13.55
C SER A 133 -3.03 12.54 -12.25
N GLY A 134 -1.69 12.48 -12.30
CA GLY A 134 -0.82 12.78 -11.16
C GLY A 134 -0.76 11.69 -10.08
N LEU A 135 -1.29 10.49 -10.35
CA LEU A 135 -1.22 9.36 -9.44
C LEU A 135 -0.20 8.32 -9.91
N ILE A 136 0.50 7.72 -8.94
CA ILE A 136 1.25 6.48 -9.11
C ILE A 136 0.50 5.37 -8.39
N GLY A 137 0.31 4.21 -9.02
CA GLY A 137 -0.34 3.05 -8.43
C GLY A 137 0.60 1.88 -8.20
N LEU A 138 0.41 1.17 -7.09
CA LEU A 138 1.09 -0.09 -6.79
C LEU A 138 0.06 -1.21 -6.67
N SER A 139 0.38 -2.42 -7.14
CA SER A 139 -0.59 -3.53 -7.19
C SER A 139 -1.08 -4.06 -5.83
N SER A 140 -0.57 -3.52 -4.71
CA SER A 140 -0.95 -3.83 -3.33
C SER A 140 -0.56 -5.24 -2.86
N CYS A 141 -0.97 -5.56 -1.64
CA CYS A 141 -0.70 -6.78 -0.89
C CYS A 141 -1.43 -8.00 -1.48
N LEU A 142 -1.53 -9.09 -0.72
CA LEU A 142 -2.23 -10.30 -1.14
C LEU A 142 -3.71 -10.09 -1.50
N LYS A 143 -4.34 -8.99 -1.06
CA LYS A 143 -5.71 -8.59 -1.42
C LYS A 143 -5.80 -7.74 -2.70
N GLY A 144 -4.67 -7.41 -3.31
CA GLY A 144 -4.62 -6.77 -4.62
C GLY A 144 -5.20 -7.66 -5.72
N GLU A 145 -5.80 -7.05 -6.75
CA GLU A 145 -6.48 -7.78 -7.82
C GLU A 145 -5.50 -8.68 -8.60
N VAL A 146 -4.29 -8.19 -8.87
CA VAL A 146 -3.23 -8.94 -9.56
C VAL A 146 -2.77 -10.14 -8.70
N ALA A 147 -2.46 -9.89 -7.42
CA ALA A 147 -2.04 -10.93 -6.48
C ALA A 147 -3.13 -12.01 -6.28
N THR A 148 -4.41 -11.59 -6.25
CA THR A 148 -5.56 -12.48 -6.16
C THR A 148 -5.66 -13.37 -7.40
N GLY A 149 -5.49 -12.80 -8.60
CA GLY A 149 -5.46 -13.57 -9.84
C GLY A 149 -4.34 -14.62 -9.85
N ILE A 150 -3.15 -14.28 -9.37
CA ILE A 150 -2.02 -15.22 -9.26
C ILE A 150 -2.34 -16.35 -8.26
N ARG A 151 -2.75 -16.00 -7.04
CA ARG A 151 -3.03 -16.98 -5.96
C ARG A 151 -4.17 -17.95 -6.28
N THR A 152 -5.10 -17.55 -7.12
CA THR A 152 -6.27 -18.37 -7.50
C THR A 152 -6.08 -19.06 -8.86
N GLU A 153 -4.84 -19.15 -9.34
CA GLU A 153 -4.47 -19.80 -10.61
C GLU A 153 -5.16 -19.18 -11.85
N GLN A 154 -5.55 -17.90 -11.75
CA GLN A 154 -6.19 -17.13 -12.80
C GLN A 154 -5.20 -16.16 -13.46
N GLY A 155 -4.08 -16.69 -13.97
CA GLY A 155 -2.98 -15.89 -14.53
C GLY A 155 -3.42 -14.91 -15.62
N HIS A 156 -4.37 -15.30 -16.48
CA HIS A 156 -4.91 -14.39 -17.50
C HIS A 156 -5.66 -13.19 -16.89
N LYS A 157 -6.41 -13.38 -15.81
CA LYS A 157 -7.08 -12.27 -15.11
C LYS A 157 -6.08 -11.37 -14.40
N ALA A 158 -5.01 -11.93 -13.83
CA ALA A 158 -3.94 -11.14 -13.23
C ALA A 158 -3.26 -10.24 -14.27
N LEU A 159 -2.95 -10.78 -15.45
CA LEU A 159 -2.39 -10.02 -16.57
C LEU A 159 -3.34 -8.91 -17.06
N GLN A 160 -4.63 -9.23 -17.23
CA GLN A 160 -5.64 -8.24 -17.62
C GLN A 160 -5.80 -7.12 -16.58
N ALA A 161 -5.80 -7.46 -15.29
CA ALA A 161 -5.88 -6.47 -14.22
C ALA A 161 -4.68 -5.53 -14.24
N ALA A 162 -3.45 -6.07 -14.35
CA ALA A 162 -2.23 -5.27 -14.43
C ALA A 162 -2.22 -4.36 -15.67
N ALA A 163 -2.64 -4.88 -16.82
CA ALA A 163 -2.77 -4.09 -18.05
C ALA A 163 -3.79 -2.95 -17.89
N ALA A 164 -4.94 -3.23 -17.28
CA ALA A 164 -5.96 -2.21 -17.03
C ALA A 164 -5.44 -1.08 -16.14
N TYR A 165 -4.74 -1.40 -15.04
CA TYR A 165 -4.17 -0.36 -14.17
C TYR A 165 -3.06 0.43 -14.85
N ARG A 166 -2.18 -0.22 -15.61
CA ARG A 166 -1.17 0.46 -16.45
C ARG A 166 -1.82 1.46 -17.41
N ASP A 167 -2.85 1.02 -18.12
CA ASP A 167 -3.50 1.84 -19.15
C ASP A 167 -4.28 3.01 -18.52
N ILE A 168 -4.86 2.80 -17.33
CA ILE A 168 -5.57 3.84 -16.56
C ILE A 168 -4.61 4.88 -15.99
N LEU A 169 -3.53 4.46 -15.32
CA LEU A 169 -2.58 5.35 -14.64
C LEU A 169 -1.56 5.97 -15.60
N GLY A 170 -1.36 5.34 -16.75
CA GLY A 170 -0.41 5.77 -17.77
C GLY A 170 0.96 5.08 -17.66
N PRO A 171 1.78 5.20 -18.72
CA PRO A 171 3.09 4.56 -18.77
C PRO A 171 4.01 5.09 -17.66
N GLY A 172 4.69 4.18 -16.96
CA GLY A 172 5.60 4.52 -15.85
C GLY A 172 4.90 4.88 -14.53
N ASN A 173 3.57 4.82 -14.45
CA ASN A 173 2.80 5.20 -13.26
C ASN A 173 2.14 4.01 -12.55
N PHE A 174 2.37 2.78 -13.03
CA PHE A 174 1.89 1.57 -12.36
C PHE A 174 3.04 0.60 -12.11
N PHE A 175 3.15 0.12 -10.88
CA PHE A 175 4.20 -0.80 -10.44
C PHE A 175 3.58 -2.06 -9.86
N LEU A 176 4.23 -3.19 -10.13
CA LEU A 176 3.87 -4.46 -9.51
C LEU A 176 4.58 -4.58 -8.16
N GLU A 177 3.79 -4.67 -7.11
CA GLU A 177 4.25 -4.57 -5.73
C GLU A 177 4.61 -5.94 -5.17
N MET A 178 5.84 -6.07 -4.69
CA MET A 178 6.39 -7.25 -4.06
C MET A 178 6.48 -7.04 -2.56
N GLN A 179 6.04 -8.04 -1.80
CA GLN A 179 6.06 -8.03 -0.34
C GLN A 179 6.53 -9.39 0.17
N TYR A 180 7.17 -9.42 1.33
CA TYR A 180 7.49 -10.68 2.01
C TYR A 180 7.59 -10.49 3.52
N GLN A 181 6.53 -10.89 4.21
CA GLN A 181 6.35 -10.85 5.66
C GLN A 181 6.41 -12.27 6.26
N GLY A 182 7.00 -13.22 5.53
CA GLY A 182 7.07 -14.63 5.93
C GLY A 182 5.83 -15.45 5.55
N ILE A 183 4.99 -14.95 4.64
CA ILE A 183 3.78 -15.64 4.15
C ILE A 183 4.12 -16.39 2.85
N ASP A 184 3.84 -17.69 2.79
CA ASP A 184 4.18 -18.53 1.64
C ASP A 184 3.49 -18.07 0.34
N GLU A 185 2.23 -17.63 0.43
CA GLU A 185 1.51 -17.12 -0.72
C GLU A 185 2.16 -15.86 -1.33
N GLN A 186 2.93 -15.10 -0.56
CA GLN A 186 3.67 -13.95 -1.10
C GLN A 186 4.83 -14.39 -1.97
N GLN A 187 5.45 -15.54 -1.70
CA GLN A 187 6.47 -16.09 -2.59
C GLN A 187 5.85 -16.48 -3.93
N VAL A 188 4.68 -17.12 -3.90
CA VAL A 188 3.91 -17.47 -5.11
C VAL A 188 3.58 -16.21 -5.92
N VAL A 189 3.09 -15.16 -5.26
CA VAL A 189 2.80 -13.88 -5.92
C VAL A 189 4.08 -13.26 -6.49
N ASN A 190 5.16 -13.15 -5.72
CA ASN A 190 6.43 -12.55 -6.16
C ASN A 190 7.04 -13.28 -7.38
N VAL A 191 6.88 -14.60 -7.47
CA VAL A 191 7.28 -15.38 -8.66
C VAL A 191 6.33 -15.08 -9.83
N GLY A 192 5.01 -15.04 -9.59
CA GLY A 192 4.01 -14.77 -10.62
C GLY A 192 4.00 -13.34 -11.17
N LEU A 193 4.47 -12.36 -10.41
CA LEU A 193 4.56 -10.95 -10.85
C LEU A 193 5.63 -10.75 -11.93
N GLN A 194 6.73 -11.50 -11.90
CA GLN A 194 7.85 -11.34 -12.84
C GLN A 194 7.47 -11.53 -14.32
N PRO A 195 6.77 -12.60 -14.73
CA PRO A 195 6.34 -12.73 -16.13
C PRO A 195 5.35 -11.62 -16.53
N ILE A 196 4.42 -11.23 -15.64
CA ILE A 196 3.48 -10.13 -15.90
C ILE A 196 4.24 -8.80 -16.11
N ALA A 197 5.26 -8.55 -15.28
CA ALA A 197 6.13 -7.38 -15.40
C ALA A 197 6.81 -7.34 -16.77
N SER A 198 7.41 -8.47 -17.17
CA SER A 198 8.08 -8.65 -18.46
C SER A 198 7.12 -8.44 -19.65
N ASP A 199 5.96 -9.11 -19.63
CA ASP A 199 4.99 -9.10 -20.73
C ASP A 199 4.37 -7.71 -20.96
N LEU A 200 4.16 -6.94 -19.89
CA LEU A 200 3.52 -5.63 -19.95
C LEU A 200 4.50 -4.45 -19.95
N GLY A 201 5.80 -4.71 -19.78
CA GLY A 201 6.82 -3.68 -19.60
C GLY A 201 6.62 -2.87 -18.31
N LEU A 202 6.21 -3.52 -17.23
CA LEU A 202 5.99 -2.88 -15.92
C LEU A 202 7.20 -3.07 -15.01
N ASP A 203 7.45 -2.07 -14.18
CA ASP A 203 8.47 -2.13 -13.15
C ASP A 203 7.94 -2.80 -11.86
N LEU A 204 8.84 -3.50 -11.17
CA LEU A 204 8.58 -4.06 -9.84
C LEU A 204 8.98 -3.05 -8.76
N VAL A 205 8.29 -3.05 -7.63
CA VAL A 205 8.66 -2.27 -6.44
C VAL A 205 8.47 -3.11 -5.20
N VAL A 206 9.35 -2.97 -4.21
CA VAL A 206 9.19 -3.67 -2.92
C VAL A 206 8.62 -2.75 -1.85
N THR A 207 7.77 -3.29 -0.98
CA THR A 207 7.24 -2.61 0.21
C THR A 207 7.13 -3.63 1.37
N ASN A 208 6.69 -3.18 2.56
CA ASN A 208 6.53 -4.06 3.71
C ASN A 208 5.15 -3.98 4.41
N ASP A 209 4.20 -3.23 3.85
CA ASP A 209 2.83 -3.12 4.40
C ASP A 209 2.82 -2.84 5.92
N VAL A 210 3.49 -1.76 6.33
CA VAL A 210 3.85 -1.53 7.73
C VAL A 210 2.62 -1.17 8.56
N HIS A 211 2.41 -1.84 9.69
CA HIS A 211 1.30 -1.61 10.61
C HIS A 211 1.73 -1.29 12.04
N TYR A 212 2.98 -1.56 12.41
CA TYR A 212 3.55 -1.22 13.72
C TYR A 212 5.02 -0.81 13.63
N LEU A 213 5.55 -0.18 14.66
CA LEU A 213 6.84 0.52 14.56
C LEU A 213 8.02 -0.46 14.62
N GLN A 214 8.07 -1.33 15.63
CA GLN A 214 9.15 -2.28 15.87
C GLN A 214 8.66 -3.71 15.77
N ASN A 215 9.55 -4.66 15.42
CA ASN A 215 9.18 -6.08 15.38
C ASN A 215 8.54 -6.55 16.69
N SER A 216 9.02 -6.07 17.86
CA SER A 216 8.47 -6.39 19.18
C SER A 216 7.00 -5.98 19.39
N ASP A 217 6.48 -5.06 18.57
CA ASP A 217 5.15 -4.49 18.71
C ASP A 217 4.06 -5.40 18.13
N PHE A 218 4.43 -6.55 17.54
CA PHE A 218 3.48 -7.54 17.01
C PHE A 218 2.45 -8.02 18.06
N LYS A 219 2.84 -8.12 19.34
CA LYS A 219 1.92 -8.52 20.43
C LYS A 219 0.93 -7.40 20.80
N PRO A 220 1.36 -6.15 21.09
CA PRO A 220 0.44 -5.02 21.22
C PRO A 220 -0.50 -4.85 20.02
N HIS A 221 0.02 -5.00 18.80
CA HIS A 221 -0.79 -4.93 17.58
C HIS A 221 -1.87 -6.03 17.53
N ASP A 222 -1.51 -7.28 17.85
CA ASP A 222 -2.46 -8.38 17.93
C ASP A 222 -3.61 -8.12 18.92
N ILE A 223 -3.31 -7.44 20.04
CA ILE A 223 -4.32 -7.01 21.02
C ILE A 223 -5.19 -5.88 20.46
N LEU A 224 -4.59 -4.91 19.75
CA LEU A 224 -5.33 -3.84 19.08
C LEU A 224 -6.38 -4.41 18.12
N LEU A 225 -6.02 -5.42 17.31
CA LEU A 225 -6.95 -6.11 16.40
C LEU A 225 -8.12 -6.76 17.16
N CYS A 226 -7.83 -7.37 18.31
CA CYS A 226 -8.86 -7.96 19.17
C CYS A 226 -9.85 -6.90 19.68
N ILE A 227 -9.34 -5.74 20.13
CA ILE A 227 -10.17 -4.62 20.57
C ILE A 227 -11.04 -4.11 19.42
N GLY A 228 -10.44 -3.85 18.26
CA GLY A 228 -11.14 -3.30 17.08
C GLY A 228 -12.22 -4.23 16.51
N THR A 229 -12.06 -5.54 16.68
CA THR A 229 -13.03 -6.55 16.21
C THR A 229 -14.00 -7.03 17.29
N GLY A 230 -13.88 -6.56 18.54
CA GLY A 230 -14.70 -7.02 19.66
C GLY A 230 -14.45 -8.49 20.01
N LYS A 231 -13.23 -8.98 19.81
CA LYS A 231 -12.81 -10.38 19.98
C LYS A 231 -11.81 -10.52 21.14
N THR A 232 -11.61 -11.74 21.63
CA THR A 232 -10.57 -12.03 22.64
C THR A 232 -9.39 -12.72 21.99
N VAL A 233 -8.20 -12.64 22.61
CA VAL A 233 -6.98 -13.31 22.11
C VAL A 233 -7.13 -14.83 21.97
N ASN A 234 -8.08 -15.43 22.71
CA ASN A 234 -8.39 -16.85 22.71
C ASN A 234 -9.42 -17.26 21.65
N ASP A 235 -10.08 -16.31 20.98
CA ASP A 235 -11.01 -16.61 19.89
C ASP A 235 -10.22 -17.11 18.67
N LYS A 236 -10.59 -18.28 18.14
CA LYS A 236 -9.90 -18.93 17.01
C LYS A 236 -10.22 -18.27 15.67
N GLU A 237 -11.36 -17.59 15.56
CA GLU A 237 -11.82 -16.93 14.33
C GLU A 237 -11.56 -15.42 14.35
N ARG A 238 -10.72 -14.95 15.26
CA ARG A 238 -10.34 -13.53 15.33
C ARG A 238 -9.44 -13.13 14.16
N LEU A 239 -9.48 -11.84 13.83
CA LEU A 239 -8.48 -11.25 12.95
C LEU A 239 -7.10 -11.37 13.61
N LYS A 240 -6.14 -11.90 12.86
CA LYS A 240 -4.75 -12.05 13.28
C LYS A 240 -3.86 -11.94 12.04
N TYR A 241 -2.80 -11.15 12.17
CA TYR A 241 -1.78 -11.06 11.12
C TYR A 241 -0.87 -12.29 11.16
N HIS A 242 -0.36 -12.69 10.00
CA HIS A 242 0.54 -13.83 9.90
C HIS A 242 1.95 -13.44 10.33
N GLY A 243 2.52 -14.11 11.35
CA GLY A 243 3.86 -13.79 11.83
C GLY A 243 3.98 -12.41 12.49
N ASP A 244 5.17 -11.81 12.42
CA ASP A 244 5.60 -10.63 13.17
C ASP A 244 6.38 -9.60 12.32
N GLN A 245 6.16 -9.64 11.00
CA GLN A 245 7.03 -8.96 10.02
C GLN A 245 6.45 -7.66 9.42
N PHE A 246 5.33 -7.16 9.94
CA PHE A 246 4.64 -5.93 9.46
C PHE A 246 5.14 -4.66 10.18
N TYR A 247 6.42 -4.63 10.55
CA TYR A 247 7.03 -3.48 11.21
C TYR A 247 7.79 -2.56 10.24
N LEU A 248 8.20 -1.39 10.72
CA LEU A 248 9.07 -0.46 9.98
C LEU A 248 10.49 -1.02 9.85
N LYS A 249 10.69 -1.96 8.91
CA LYS A 249 12.00 -2.52 8.57
C LYS A 249 12.98 -1.42 8.14
N THR A 250 14.22 -1.60 8.52
CA THR A 250 15.35 -0.81 8.02
C THR A 250 15.63 -1.14 6.55
N ALA A 251 16.31 -0.22 5.87
CA ALA A 251 16.71 -0.42 4.49
C ALA A 251 17.63 -1.65 4.31
N ALA A 252 18.49 -1.93 5.31
CA ALA A 252 19.33 -3.12 5.34
C ALA A 252 18.53 -4.42 5.47
N GLU A 253 17.51 -4.46 6.33
CA GLU A 253 16.61 -5.63 6.43
C GLU A 253 15.87 -5.87 5.11
N MET A 254 15.35 -4.80 4.49
CA MET A 254 14.69 -4.89 3.19
C MET A 254 15.63 -5.37 2.07
N ALA A 255 16.89 -4.90 2.08
CA ALA A 255 17.92 -5.34 1.14
C ALA A 255 18.27 -6.83 1.30
N VAL A 256 18.23 -7.36 2.54
CA VAL A 256 18.40 -8.81 2.78
C VAL A 256 17.21 -9.60 2.25
N VAL A 257 15.99 -9.15 2.54
CA VAL A 257 14.76 -9.83 2.10
C VAL A 257 14.65 -9.88 0.57
N PHE A 258 14.97 -8.77 -0.10
CA PHE A 258 14.86 -8.61 -1.56
C PHE A 258 16.20 -8.51 -2.26
N LYS A 259 17.21 -9.25 -1.77
CA LYS A 259 18.58 -9.25 -2.34
C LYS A 259 18.64 -9.56 -3.83
N ASP A 260 17.69 -10.36 -4.33
CA ASP A 260 17.61 -10.78 -5.73
C ASP A 260 16.86 -9.75 -6.60
N PHE A 261 16.29 -8.70 -5.99
CA PHE A 261 15.51 -7.65 -6.66
C PHE A 261 16.03 -6.23 -6.34
N PRO A 262 17.33 -5.92 -6.58
CA PRO A 262 17.90 -4.61 -6.27
C PRO A 262 17.24 -3.46 -7.05
N GLN A 263 16.73 -3.73 -8.26
CA GLN A 263 15.98 -2.73 -9.03
C GLN A 263 14.63 -2.38 -8.40
N ALA A 264 13.95 -3.35 -7.78
CA ALA A 264 12.67 -3.11 -7.11
C ALA A 264 12.85 -2.30 -5.81
N LEU A 265 13.98 -2.49 -5.11
CA LEU A 265 14.41 -1.62 -4.01
C LEU A 265 14.66 -0.19 -4.51
N ALA A 266 15.46 -0.04 -5.58
CA ALA A 266 15.75 1.27 -6.17
C ALA A 266 14.49 1.99 -6.67
N ASN A 267 13.49 1.27 -7.19
CA ASN A 267 12.22 1.83 -7.62
C ASN A 267 11.46 2.49 -6.46
N SER A 268 11.59 2.01 -5.22
CA SER A 268 10.98 2.67 -4.07
C SER A 268 11.49 4.11 -3.89
N VAL A 269 12.79 4.31 -4.09
CA VAL A 269 13.45 5.63 -4.02
C VAL A 269 13.06 6.48 -5.23
N ARG A 270 13.07 5.92 -6.44
CA ARG A 270 12.67 6.66 -7.66
C ARG A 270 11.23 7.15 -7.59
N ILE A 271 10.30 6.36 -7.06
CA ILE A 271 8.92 6.78 -6.82
C ILE A 271 8.89 7.91 -5.79
N ALA A 272 9.64 7.77 -4.69
CA ALA A 272 9.71 8.80 -3.67
C ALA A 272 10.26 10.15 -4.18
N GLU A 273 11.23 10.14 -5.08
CA GLU A 273 11.80 11.33 -5.71
C GLU A 273 10.81 12.04 -6.66
N ARG A 274 9.87 11.30 -7.24
CA ARG A 274 8.81 11.85 -8.11
C ARG A 274 7.71 12.53 -7.32
N CYS A 275 7.38 12.01 -6.14
CA CYS A 275 6.30 12.52 -5.29
C CYS A 275 6.68 13.82 -4.57
N ASN A 276 6.10 14.93 -5.01
CA ASN A 276 6.42 16.28 -4.49
C ASN A 276 5.13 17.09 -4.26
N VAL A 277 4.33 16.68 -3.28
CA VAL A 277 3.14 17.44 -2.86
C VAL A 277 3.53 18.44 -1.76
N ASP A 278 3.05 19.67 -1.92
CA ASP A 278 3.16 20.75 -0.93
C ASP A 278 1.74 21.31 -0.68
N LEU A 279 1.33 21.29 0.59
CA LEU A 279 -0.03 21.63 1.04
C LEU A 279 -0.19 23.11 1.38
#